data_AF-A0A943UIR4-F1
#
_entry.id   AF-A0A943UIR4-F1
#
_cell.length_a   1.000
_cell.length_b   1.000
_cell.length_c   1.000
_cell.angle_alpha   90.00
_cell.angle_beta   90.00
_cell.angle_gamma   90.00
#
_symmetry.space_group_name_H-M   'P 1'
#
loop_
_entity.id
_entity.type
_entity.pdbx_description
1 polymer ?
#
loop_
_entity_poly.entity_id
_entity_poly.type
_entity_poly.pdbx_seq_one_letter_code
_entity_poly.pdbx_strand_id
1 'polypeptide(L)'
;MPAVGEWPGETRANHITIIPVYDSATEADDGDLVVDEYIDCHFFIVGDYTNVKAAAKAALKSAGLAIDEFRYIECTNNQHHFVLSVIGRA
;
A
#
# COMPACT_ATOMS: atom_id res chain seq x y z
N MET A 1 -4.54 11.15 20.45
CA MET A 1 -3.85 10.58 19.28
C MET A 1 -4.72 9.44 18.77
N PRO A 2 -4.87 9.24 17.45
CA PRO A 2 -5.65 8.12 16.92
C PRO A 2 -5.10 6.80 17.46
N ALA A 3 -5.96 5.81 17.68
CA ALA A 3 -5.49 4.47 18.04
C ALA A 3 -4.70 3.84 16.88
N VAL A 4 -3.87 2.84 17.18
CA VAL A 4 -3.21 2.03 16.14
C VAL A 4 -4.29 1.37 15.28
N GLY A 5 -4.29 1.64 13.97
CA GLY A 5 -5.33 1.20 13.02
C GLY A 5 -6.51 2.17 12.84
N GLU A 6 -6.55 3.26 13.60
CA GLU A 6 -7.57 4.30 13.48
C GLU A 6 -7.06 5.37 12.53
N TRP A 7 -7.71 5.49 11.36
CA TRP A 7 -7.34 6.49 10.37
C TRP A 7 -8.16 7.78 10.57
N PRO A 8 -7.52 8.93 10.84
CA PRO A 8 -8.20 10.21 11.05
C PRO A 8 -8.56 10.95 9.75
N GLY A 9 -8.30 10.34 8.57
CA GLY A 9 -8.56 10.97 7.27
C GLY A 9 -9.96 10.72 6.73
N GLU A 10 -10.27 11.38 5.61
CA GLU A 10 -11.58 11.29 4.97
C GLU A 10 -11.73 10.01 4.14
N THR A 11 -12.68 9.13 4.50
CA THR A 11 -12.98 7.83 3.87
C THR A 11 -13.42 7.88 2.41
N ARG A 12 -13.41 9.06 1.80
CA ARG A 12 -13.80 9.30 0.40
C ARG A 12 -12.70 9.93 -0.44
N ALA A 13 -11.52 10.16 0.14
CA ALA A 13 -10.38 10.76 -0.53
C ALA A 13 -9.28 9.72 -0.75
N ASN A 14 -8.49 9.94 -1.81
CA ASN A 14 -7.28 9.16 -2.06
C ASN A 14 -6.37 9.21 -0.85
N HIS A 15 -5.87 8.05 -0.42
CA HIS A 15 -4.98 7.98 0.73
C HIS A 15 -4.00 6.82 0.63
N ILE A 16 -2.92 6.95 1.40
CA ILE A 16 -1.85 5.97 1.53
C ILE A 16 -1.62 5.78 3.02
N THR A 17 -1.70 4.54 3.48
CA THR A 17 -1.53 4.14 4.87
C THR A 17 -0.42 3.12 4.96
N ILE A 18 0.53 3.33 5.87
CA ILE A 18 1.55 2.34 6.19
C ILE A 18 1.06 1.54 7.40
N ILE A 19 0.96 0.23 7.23
CA ILE A 19 0.49 -0.73 8.22
C ILE A 19 1.70 -1.56 8.65
N PRO A 20 2.24 -1.36 9.85
CA PRO A 20 3.37 -2.15 10.33
C PRO A 20 2.98 -3.61 10.54
N VAL A 21 3.90 -4.53 10.25
CA VAL A 21 3.77 -5.94 10.62
C VAL A 21 4.43 -6.13 11.98
N TYR A 22 3.66 -6.62 12.95
CA TYR A 22 4.15 -6.78 14.34
C TYR A 22 4.75 -8.16 14.63
N ASP A 23 4.49 -9.13 13.75
CA ASP A 23 5.08 -10.47 13.76
C ASP A 23 6.10 -10.60 12.61
N SER A 24 6.93 -11.65 12.62
CA SER A 24 7.76 -11.97 11.46
C SER A 24 6.87 -12.42 10.30
N ALA A 25 6.85 -11.66 9.20
CA ALA A 25 6.16 -12.04 7.97
C ALA A 25 7.13 -12.16 6.79
N THR A 26 6.77 -13.03 5.86
CA THR A 26 7.44 -13.17 4.55
C THR A 26 6.41 -13.06 3.45
N GLU A 27 6.83 -12.77 2.22
CA GLU A 27 5.93 -12.84 1.08
C GLU A 27 5.38 -14.25 0.88
N ALA A 28 4.13 -14.33 0.43
CA ALA A 28 3.43 -15.60 0.31
C ALA A 28 4.02 -16.48 -0.81
N ASP A 29 4.53 -15.83 -1.86
CA ASP A 29 5.09 -16.49 -3.05
C ASP A 29 6.62 -16.52 -3.05
N ASP A 30 7.27 -15.80 -2.12
CA ASP A 30 8.73 -15.79 -1.92
C ASP A 30 9.08 -15.69 -0.42
N GLY A 31 9.43 -16.84 0.16
CA GLY A 31 9.76 -16.96 1.58
C GLY A 31 11.09 -16.34 1.99
N ASP A 32 11.93 -15.94 1.04
CA ASP A 32 13.21 -15.27 1.32
C ASP A 32 13.01 -13.75 1.50
N LEU A 33 11.85 -13.21 1.11
CA LEU A 33 11.51 -11.80 1.26
C LEU A 33 10.78 -11.55 2.57
N VAL A 34 11.51 -11.02 3.55
CA VAL A 34 10.94 -10.57 4.83
C VAL A 34 10.18 -9.26 4.63
N VAL A 35 8.95 -9.21 5.15
CA VAL A 35 8.07 -8.05 5.05
C VAL A 35 8.04 -7.33 6.39
N ASP A 36 8.50 -6.09 6.39
CA ASP A 36 8.51 -5.23 7.58
C ASP A 36 7.15 -4.53 7.77
N GLU A 37 6.54 -4.11 6.66
CA GLU A 37 5.34 -3.28 6.64
C GLU A 37 4.54 -3.52 5.35
N TYR A 38 3.24 -3.26 5.41
CA TYR A 38 2.39 -3.12 4.23
C TYR A 38 2.05 -1.66 3.98
N ILE A 39 1.86 -1.30 2.71
CA ILE A 39 1.28 0.00 2.33
C ILE A 39 -0.05 -0.26 1.67
N ASP A 40 -1.11 0.22 2.30
CA ASP A 40 -2.45 0.29 1.71
C ASP A 40 -2.58 1.62 0.96
N CYS A 41 -2.79 1.54 -0.35
CA CYS A 41 -3.13 2.68 -1.20
C CYS A 41 -4.58 2.56 -1.68
N HIS A 42 -5.43 3.53 -1.32
CA HIS A 42 -6.78 3.65 -1.86
C HIS A 42 -6.88 4.82 -2.82
N PHE A 43 -7.37 4.55 -4.03
CA PHE A 43 -7.70 5.56 -5.02
C PHE A 43 -9.20 5.54 -5.34
N PHE A 44 -9.85 6.68 -5.15
CA PHE A 44 -11.25 6.97 -5.45
C PHE A 44 -11.32 7.63 -6.83
N ILE A 45 -10.87 6.91 -7.85
CA ILE A 45 -10.79 7.40 -9.23
C ILE A 45 -11.62 6.46 -10.09
N VAL A 46 -12.55 6.99 -10.88
CA VAL A 46 -13.28 6.20 -11.87
C VAL A 46 -12.47 6.13 -13.16
N GLY A 47 -12.27 4.93 -13.71
CA GLY A 47 -11.60 4.73 -15.00
C GLY A 47 -10.16 4.24 -14.86
N ASP A 48 -9.27 4.70 -15.75
CA ASP A 48 -7.88 4.22 -15.80
C ASP A 48 -7.03 4.79 -14.64
N TYR A 49 -6.78 3.95 -13.65
CA TYR A 49 -5.97 4.27 -12.46
C TYR A 49 -4.47 3.96 -12.66
N THR A 50 -4.05 3.44 -13.82
CA THR A 50 -2.69 2.92 -14.04
C THR A 50 -1.61 3.99 -13.85
N ASN A 51 -1.88 5.22 -14.30
CA ASN A 51 -0.96 6.34 -14.16
C ASN A 51 -0.76 6.77 -12.70
N VAL A 52 -1.84 6.77 -11.91
CA VAL A 52 -1.80 7.14 -10.48
C VAL A 52 -1.06 6.06 -9.69
N LYS A 53 -1.33 4.79 -9.99
CA LYS A 53 -0.57 3.65 -9.43
C LYS A 53 0.93 3.79 -9.71
N ALA A 54 1.32 4.10 -10.95
CA ALA A 54 2.72 4.27 -11.33
C ALA A 54 3.37 5.46 -10.61
N ALA A 55 2.67 6.59 -10.51
CA ALA A 55 3.14 7.77 -9.80
C ALA A 55 3.34 7.51 -8.30
N ALA A 56 2.38 6.84 -7.65
CA ALA A 56 2.50 6.45 -6.25
C ALA A 56 3.70 5.53 -6.02
N LYS A 57 3.92 4.53 -6.89
CA LYS A 57 5.11 3.65 -6.82
C LYS A 57 6.41 4.45 -6.90
N ALA A 58 6.49 5.37 -7.85
CA ALA A 58 7.68 6.20 -8.04
C ALA A 58 7.95 7.07 -6.80
N ALA A 59 6.91 7.66 -6.23
CA ALA A 59 7.02 8.46 -5.02
C ALA A 59 7.51 7.63 -3.83
N LEU A 60 6.93 6.46 -3.58
CA LEU A 60 7.34 5.57 -2.48
C LEU A 60 8.79 5.08 -2.64
N LYS A 61 9.20 4.74 -3.86
CA LYS A 61 10.60 4.40 -4.15
C LYS A 61 11.55 5.59 -3.95
N SER A 62 11.15 6.79 -4.35
CA SER A 62 11.95 8.01 -4.11
C SER A 62 12.08 8.36 -2.62
N ALA A 63 11.14 7.89 -1.80
CA ALA A 63 11.21 7.98 -0.34
C ALA A 63 12.05 6.87 0.30
N GLY A 64 12.73 6.04 -0.50
CA GLY A 64 13.64 4.99 -0.03
C GLY A 64 12.99 3.64 0.25
N LEU A 65 11.73 3.42 -0.15
CA LEU A 65 11.05 2.14 0.11
C LEU A 65 11.36 1.11 -0.99
N ALA A 66 11.78 -0.09 -0.58
CA ALA A 66 11.89 -1.25 -1.44
C ALA A 66 10.53 -1.99 -1.46
N ILE A 67 9.90 -2.04 -2.63
CA ILE A 67 8.54 -2.56 -2.83
C ILE A 67 8.58 -3.72 -3.81
N ASP A 68 8.01 -4.85 -3.43
CA ASP A 68 7.94 -6.06 -4.24
C ASP A 68 6.70 -6.07 -5.15
N GLU A 69 5.55 -6.56 -4.66
CA GLU A 69 4.33 -6.74 -5.46
C GLU A 69 3.16 -5.79 -5.10
N PHE A 70 2.30 -5.51 -6.09
CA PHE A 70 1.00 -4.85 -5.92
C PHE A 70 -0.11 -5.89 -5.94
N ARG A 71 -0.71 -6.19 -4.79
CA ARG A 71 -1.98 -6.91 -4.76
C ARG A 71 -3.10 -5.93 -5.06
N TYR A 72 -3.81 -6.19 -6.16
CA TYR A 72 -4.91 -5.35 -6.60
C TYR A 72 -6.25 -5.90 -6.11
N ILE A 73 -7.04 -5.01 -5.51
CA ILE A 73 -8.41 -5.29 -5.08
C ILE A 73 -9.32 -4.26 -5.74
N GLU A 74 -10.17 -4.74 -6.65
CA GLU A 74 -11.26 -3.95 -7.23
C GLU A 74 -12.43 -3.95 -6.24
N CYS A 75 -12.84 -2.77 -5.78
CA CYS A 75 -14.01 -2.64 -4.93
C CYS A 75 -15.26 -2.34 -5.76
N THR A 76 -16.40 -2.85 -5.30
CA THR A 76 -17.71 -2.71 -5.98
C THR A 76 -18.23 -1.26 -6.08
N ASN A 77 -17.54 -0.31 -5.47
CA ASN A 77 -17.89 1.11 -5.40
C ASN A 77 -16.92 2.01 -6.19
N ASN A 78 -16.24 1.47 -7.21
CA ASN A 78 -15.21 2.17 -8.01
C ASN A 78 -14.04 2.69 -7.17
N GLN A 79 -13.70 1.97 -6.11
CA GLN A 79 -12.46 2.20 -5.38
C GLN A 79 -11.43 1.18 -5.84
N HIS A 80 -10.21 1.65 -6.02
CA HIS A 80 -9.07 0.84 -6.41
C HIS A 80 -8.13 0.75 -5.20
N HIS A 81 -8.05 -0.43 -4.60
CA HIS A 81 -7.22 -0.72 -3.44
C HIS A 81 -5.99 -1.50 -3.87
N PHE A 82 -4.82 -1.01 -3.48
CA PHE A 82 -3.54 -1.68 -3.70
C PHE A 82 -2.87 -1.93 -2.36
N VAL A 83 -2.54 -3.18 -2.11
CA VAL A 83 -1.68 -3.56 -0.98
C VAL A 83 -0.28 -3.81 -1.53
N LEU A 84 0.69 -3.16 -0.90
CA LEU A 84 2.11 -3.23 -1.22
C LEU A 84 2.89 -3.80 -0.06
N SER A 85 3.86 -4.65 -0.36
CA SER A 85 4.76 -5.17 0.66
C SER A 85 6.07 -4.42 0.64
N VAL A 86 6.49 -3.93 1.82
CA VAL A 86 7.78 -3.28 2.03
C VAL A 86 8.74 -4.33 2.56
N ILE A 87 9.76 -4.63 1.76
CA ILE A 87 10.79 -5.63 2.06
C ILE A 87 12.11 -4.99 2.50
N GLY A 88 12.10 -3.67 2.72
CA GLY A 88 13.25 -2.92 3.20
C GLY A 88 13.15 -1.42 2.96
N ARG A 89 14.08 -0.69 3.57
CA ARG A 89 14.23 0.76 3.48
C ARG A 89 15.71 1.11 3.22
N ALA A 90 15.97 2.10 2.36
CA ALA A 90 17.30 2.62 2.05
C ALA A 90 17.73 3.75 3.01
#